data_AF-A0ABD4VE23-F1
#
_entry.id   AF-A0ABD4VE23-F1
#
_cell.length_a   1.000
_cell.length_b   1.000
_cell.length_c   1.000
_cell.angle_alpha   90.00
_cell.angle_beta   90.00
_cell.angle_gamma   90.00
#
_symmetry.space_group_name_H-M   'P 1'
#
loop_
_entity.id
_entity.type
_entity.pdbx_description
1 polymer ?
#
loop_
_entity_poly.entity_id
_entity_poly.type
_entity_poly.pdbx_seq_one_letter_code
_entity_poly.pdbx_strand_id
1 'polypeptide(L)'
;MGLYHSVGIAYGFEIPASTDIDAIDRALQGQPNRPDNVGYIVVGDCDQMLLVTAHKPAGENTVTPLTPEFFARYEVPGWDRALHEASVEIGCPDHAAPAWLVIHNYR
;
A
#
# COMPACT_ATOMS: atom_id res chain seq x y z
N MET A 1 5.89 2.19 -27.72
CA MET A 1 5.46 2.57 -26.37
C MET A 1 5.15 1.28 -25.65
N GLY A 2 6.05 0.83 -24.77
CA GLY A 2 5.92 -0.46 -24.08
C GLY A 2 5.02 -0.30 -22.87
N LEU A 3 4.02 -1.18 -22.74
CA LEU A 3 3.18 -1.31 -21.56
C LEU A 3 4.11 -1.59 -20.37
N TYR A 4 4.07 -0.74 -19.35
CA TYR A 4 4.86 -0.91 -18.14
C TYR A 4 4.07 -1.84 -17.23
N HIS A 5 4.39 -3.13 -17.28
CA HIS A 5 3.84 -4.10 -16.37
C HIS A 5 4.76 -4.25 -15.15
N SER A 6 4.17 -4.19 -13.95
CA SER A 6 4.90 -4.49 -12.72
C SER A 6 4.04 -5.30 -11.76
N VAL A 7 4.64 -6.32 -11.15
CA VAL A 7 4.04 -7.10 -10.07
C VAL A 7 4.75 -6.79 -8.77
N GLY A 8 4.01 -6.69 -7.68
CA GLY A 8 4.56 -6.45 -6.36
C GLY A 8 3.71 -7.06 -5.26
N ILE A 9 4.31 -7.29 -4.11
CA ILE A 9 3.59 -7.64 -2.89
C ILE A 9 3.69 -6.45 -1.95
N ALA A 10 2.57 -5.97 -1.45
CA ALA A 10 2.53 -4.86 -0.51
C ALA A 10 1.67 -5.17 0.71
N TYR A 11 1.94 -4.52 1.84
CA TYR A 11 1.08 -4.59 3.02
C TYR A 11 0.24 -3.32 3.11
N GLY A 12 -1.08 -3.46 3.10
CA GLY A 12 -2.00 -2.33 3.01
C GLY A 12 -3.44 -2.72 2.72
N PHE A 13 -4.22 -1.76 2.24
CA PHE A 13 -5.60 -1.95 1.79
C PHE A 13 -5.95 -0.96 0.67
N GLU A 14 -7.08 -1.21 0.03
CA GLU A 14 -7.66 -0.33 -0.99
C GLU A 14 -8.41 0.84 -0.36
N ILE A 15 -8.22 2.02 -0.94
CA ILE A 15 -8.98 3.25 -0.64
C ILE A 15 -9.77 3.67 -1.88
N PRO A 16 -10.83 4.47 -1.74
CA PRO A 16 -11.60 4.95 -2.88
C PRO A 16 -10.71 5.61 -3.93
N ALA A 17 -10.85 5.21 -5.20
CA ALA A 17 -10.09 5.80 -6.30
C ALA A 17 -10.36 7.30 -6.52
N SER A 18 -11.49 7.80 -5.99
CA SER A 18 -11.85 9.21 -5.99
C SER A 18 -11.11 10.05 -4.94
N THR A 19 -10.30 9.43 -4.08
CA THR A 19 -9.53 10.15 -3.06
C THR A 19 -8.48 11.04 -3.72
N ASP A 20 -8.43 12.30 -3.30
CA ASP A 20 -7.53 13.31 -3.86
C ASP A 20 -6.06 12.99 -3.51
N ILE A 21 -5.23 12.85 -4.53
CA ILE A 21 -3.79 12.57 -4.39
C ILE A 21 -3.10 13.70 -3.62
N ASP A 22 -3.49 14.95 -3.83
CA ASP A 22 -2.90 16.09 -3.11
C ASP A 22 -3.25 16.05 -1.61
N ALA A 23 -4.42 15.51 -1.28
CA ALA A 23 -4.83 15.29 0.11
C ALA A 23 -4.02 14.16 0.75
N ILE A 24 -3.76 13.08 0.00
CA ILE A 24 -2.90 11.98 0.44
C ILE A 24 -1.48 12.50 0.67
N ASP A 25 -0.86 13.14 -0.31
CA ASP A 25 0.51 13.67 -0.18
C ASP A 25 0.63 14.60 1.04
N ARG A 26 -0.36 15.45 1.29
CA ARG A 26 -0.36 16.33 2.47
C ARG A 26 -0.44 15.55 3.78
N ALA A 27 -1.30 14.54 3.86
CA ALA A 27 -1.42 13.70 5.05
C ALA A 27 -0.12 12.91 5.32
N LEU A 28 0.57 12.46 4.26
CA LEU A 28 1.78 11.66 4.40
C LEU A 28 3.06 12.50 4.64
N GLN A 29 3.07 13.80 4.31
CA GLN A 29 4.23 14.70 4.46
C GLN A 29 4.77 14.86 5.88
N GLY A 30 3.95 14.60 6.91
CA GLY A 30 4.33 14.74 8.32
C GLY A 30 4.92 13.48 8.96
N GLN A 31 5.04 12.39 8.21
CA GLN A 31 5.42 11.11 8.80
C GLN A 31 6.88 11.10 9.26
N PRO A 32 7.17 10.64 10.49
CA PRO A 32 8.54 10.50 10.94
C PRO A 32 9.24 9.45 10.06
N ASN A 33 10.41 9.77 9.47
CA ASN A 33 11.22 8.82 8.71
C ASN A 33 11.50 7.54 9.53
N ARG A 34 10.63 6.54 9.36
CA ARG A 34 10.63 5.28 10.07
C ARG A 34 10.42 4.16 9.04
N PRO A 35 10.78 2.91 9.38
CA PRO A 35 10.47 1.76 8.53
C PRO A 35 8.97 1.56 8.28
N ASP A 36 8.11 2.26 9.03
CA ASP A 36 6.64 2.18 8.98
C ASP A 36 6.01 3.27 8.10
N ASN A 37 6.79 3.98 7.28
CA ASN A 37 6.25 5.04 6.43
C ASN A 37 5.15 4.47 5.52
N VAL A 38 4.01 5.14 5.53
CA VAL A 38 2.87 4.84 4.67
C VAL A 38 3.00 5.66 3.39
N GLY A 39 2.87 4.98 2.25
CA GLY A 39 2.74 5.54 0.92
C GLY A 39 1.44 5.09 0.25
N TYR A 40 1.28 5.45 -1.02
CA TYR A 40 0.17 4.96 -1.83
C TYR A 40 0.66 4.41 -3.18
N ILE A 41 -0.13 3.50 -3.75
CA ILE A 41 0.09 2.94 -5.09
C ILE A 41 -1.18 3.19 -5.91
N VAL A 42 -0.99 3.77 -7.09
CA VAL A 42 -2.03 3.90 -8.11
C VAL A 42 -1.89 2.74 -9.09
N VAL A 43 -2.96 1.95 -9.23
CA VAL A 43 -2.99 0.76 -10.10
C VAL A 43 -3.84 1.06 -11.33
N GLY A 44 -3.31 0.74 -12.51
CA GLY A 44 -3.96 1.07 -13.78
C GLY A 44 -3.99 2.57 -14.06
N ASP A 45 -5.03 3.01 -14.78
CA ASP A 45 -5.30 4.43 -15.08
C ASP A 45 -6.10 5.10 -13.96
N CYS A 46 -5.63 4.97 -12.72
CA CYS A 46 -6.32 5.39 -11.50
C CYS A 46 -7.63 4.63 -11.22
N ASP A 47 -7.78 3.42 -11.75
CA ASP A 47 -8.95 2.58 -11.46
C ASP A 47 -9.00 2.13 -10.00
N GLN A 48 -7.81 1.93 -9.39
CA GLN A 48 -7.68 1.55 -7.99
C GLN A 48 -6.55 2.32 -7.31
N MET A 49 -6.76 2.61 -6.03
CA MET A 49 -5.78 3.30 -5.20
C MET A 49 -5.58 2.52 -3.90
N LEU A 50 -4.32 2.27 -3.56
CA LEU A 50 -3.94 1.46 -2.40
C LEU A 50 -3.12 2.30 -1.44
N LEU A 51 -3.39 2.18 -0.14
CA LEU A 51 -2.55 2.73 0.91
C LEU A 51 -1.68 1.61 1.47
N VAL A 52 -0.35 1.77 1.46
CA VAL A 52 0.61 0.70 1.72
C VAL A 52 1.81 1.17 2.54
N THR A 53 2.44 0.28 3.31
CA THR A 53 3.61 0.61 4.13
C THR A 53 4.86 -0.21 3.80
N ALA A 54 4.67 -1.50 3.48
CA ALA A 54 5.74 -2.34 2.96
C ALA A 54 5.44 -2.66 1.50
N HIS A 55 6.42 -2.54 0.61
CA HIS A 55 6.32 -2.96 -0.78
C HIS A 55 7.58 -3.71 -1.21
N LYS A 56 7.38 -4.86 -1.86
CA LYS A 56 8.44 -5.68 -2.44
C LYS A 56 8.08 -5.99 -3.90
N PRO A 57 8.91 -5.57 -4.88
CA PRO A 57 8.69 -5.94 -6.27
C PRO A 57 8.83 -7.46 -6.44
N ALA A 58 7.98 -8.03 -7.28
CA ALA A 58 7.99 -9.44 -7.66
C ALA A 58 8.11 -9.55 -9.19
N GLY A 59 8.75 -10.61 -9.66
CA GLY A 59 8.79 -10.88 -11.10
C GLY A 59 7.46 -11.45 -11.57
N GLU A 60 7.03 -11.11 -12.79
CA GLU A 60 5.91 -11.79 -13.45
C GLU A 60 6.15 -13.29 -13.50
N ASN A 61 5.11 -14.07 -13.18
CA ASN A 61 5.15 -15.54 -13.21
C ASN A 61 6.25 -16.15 -12.31
N THR A 62 6.76 -15.41 -11.32
CA THR A 62 7.74 -15.91 -10.35
C THR A 62 7.06 -16.39 -9.08
N VAL A 63 7.56 -17.49 -8.52
CA VAL A 63 7.10 -18.00 -7.23
C VAL A 63 7.67 -17.13 -6.13
N THR A 64 6.82 -16.36 -5.45
CA THR A 64 7.20 -15.64 -4.23
C THR A 64 6.60 -16.35 -3.02
N PRO A 65 7.40 -17.06 -2.21
CA PRO A 65 6.88 -17.75 -1.03
C PRO A 65 6.44 -16.74 0.03
N LEU A 66 5.18 -16.82 0.44
CA LEU A 66 4.67 -16.13 1.62
C LEU A 66 5.07 -16.95 2.86
N THR A 67 6.21 -16.63 3.45
CA THR A 67 6.72 -17.32 4.64
C THR A 67 5.99 -16.84 5.90
N PRO A 68 6.01 -17.61 7.00
CA PRO A 68 5.47 -17.15 8.29
C PRO A 68 6.06 -15.82 8.76
N GLU A 69 7.29 -15.50 8.34
CA GLU A 69 7.96 -14.23 8.63
C GLU A 69 7.18 -13.03 8.09
N PHE A 70 6.42 -13.15 6.99
CA PHE A 70 5.56 -12.07 6.50
C PHE A 70 4.44 -11.71 7.50
N PHE A 71 3.97 -12.70 8.27
CA PHE A 71 2.85 -12.56 9.20
C PHE A 71 3.31 -12.34 10.64
N ALA A 72 4.55 -12.73 10.97
CA ALA A 72 5.13 -12.64 12.31
C ALA A 72 6.09 -11.45 12.49
N ARG A 73 6.09 -10.47 11.57
CA ARG A 73 6.95 -9.29 11.72
C ARG A 73 6.50 -8.49 12.93
N TYR A 74 7.44 -8.16 13.80
CA TYR A 74 7.20 -7.29 14.96
C TYR A 74 6.69 -5.89 14.55
N GLU A 75 6.87 -5.51 13.29
CA GLU A 75 6.50 -4.22 12.71
C GLU A 75 5.00 -4.16 12.35
N VAL A 76 4.32 -5.29 12.15
CA VAL A 76 2.90 -5.35 11.69
C VAL A 76 1.95 -4.52 12.57
N PRO A 77 1.98 -4.60 13.91
CA PRO A 77 1.11 -3.75 14.72
C PRO A 77 1.40 -2.25 14.57
N GLY A 78 2.65 -1.88 14.28
CA GLY A 78 3.04 -0.50 13.99
C GLY A 78 2.50 -0.02 12.64
N TRP A 79 2.59 -0.90 11.64
CA TRP A 79 2.04 -0.71 10.30
C TRP A 79 0.52 -0.57 10.30
N ASP A 80 -0.19 -1.44 11.02
CA ASP A 80 -1.65 -1.38 11.12
C ASP A 80 -2.11 -0.03 11.69
N ARG A 81 -1.44 0.43 12.75
CA ARG A 81 -1.73 1.74 13.35
C ARG A 81 -1.41 2.88 12.40
N ALA A 82 -0.25 2.86 11.75
CA ALA A 82 0.16 3.92 10.83
C ALA A 82 -0.79 4.02 9.62
N LEU A 83 -1.21 2.88 9.06
CA LEU A 83 -2.16 2.83 7.95
C LEU A 83 -3.53 3.35 8.38
N HIS A 84 -3.99 3.02 9.59
CA HIS A 84 -5.26 3.54 10.12
C HIS A 84 -5.20 5.04 10.38
N GLU A 85 -4.13 5.55 11.01
CA GLU A 85 -3.95 6.98 11.26
C GLU A 85 -3.94 7.77 9.95
N ALA A 86 -3.19 7.30 8.95
CA ALA A 86 -3.14 7.91 7.63
C ALA A 86 -4.51 7.85 6.91
N SER A 87 -5.25 6.75 7.03
CA SER A 87 -6.57 6.62 6.40
C SER A 87 -7.60 7.56 7.02
N VAL A 88 -7.56 7.73 8.34
CA VAL A 88 -8.41 8.71 9.06
C VAL A 88 -8.10 10.13 8.58
N GLU A 89 -6.82 10.47 8.41
CA GLU A 89 -6.39 11.81 7.99
C GLU A 89 -6.85 12.16 6.56
N ILE A 90 -6.86 11.18 5.64
CA ILE A 90 -7.36 11.36 4.27
C ILE A 90 -8.90 11.21 4.17
N GLY A 91 -9.61 11.08 5.30
CA GLY A 91 -11.07 11.02 5.33
C GLY A 91 -11.68 9.64 5.01
N CYS A 92 -10.88 8.57 5.11
CA CYS A 92 -11.26 7.18 4.90
C CYS A 92 -11.12 6.35 6.20
N PRO A 93 -11.89 6.64 7.27
CA PRO A 93 -11.78 5.93 8.55
C PRO A 93 -12.32 4.50 8.47
N ASP A 94 -13.30 4.25 7.60
CA ASP A 94 -13.88 2.94 7.36
C ASP A 94 -13.13 2.26 6.21
N HIS A 95 -12.13 1.46 6.57
CA HIS A 95 -11.32 0.70 5.62
C HIS A 95 -11.27 -0.79 6.00
N ALA A 96 -10.92 -1.63 5.03
CA ALA A 96 -10.66 -3.04 5.29
C ALA A 96 -9.44 -3.21 6.22
N ALA A 97 -9.39 -4.31 6.97
CA ALA A 97 -8.21 -4.64 7.75
C ALA A 97 -6.98 -4.75 6.81
N PRO A 98 -5.84 -4.13 7.16
CA PRO A 98 -4.61 -4.24 6.38
C PRO A 98 -4.20 -5.70 6.17
N ALA A 99 -3.73 -6.01 4.97
CA ALA A 99 -3.29 -7.35 4.60
C ALA A 99 -2.18 -7.30 3.54
N TRP A 100 -1.54 -8.44 3.31
CA TRP A 100 -0.63 -8.60 2.18
C TRP A 100 -1.44 -8.71 0.88
N LEU A 101 -1.23 -7.74 0.00
CA LEU A 101 -1.84 -7.61 -1.32
C LEU A 101 -0.84 -8.02 -2.40
N VAL A 102 -1.31 -8.75 -3.40
CA VAL A 102 -0.58 -8.96 -4.66
C VAL A 102 -1.08 -7.91 -5.64
N ILE A 103 -0.19 -7.03 -6.06
CA ILE A 103 -0.49 -5.89 -6.94
C ILE A 103 0.02 -6.24 -8.33
N HIS A 104 -0.90 -6.22 -9.29
CA HIS A 104 -0.58 -6.29 -10.71
C HIS A 104 -0.89 -4.94 -11.34
N ASN A 105 0.14 -4.15 -11.62
CA ASN A 105 -0.02 -2.87 -12.29
C ASN A 105 0.19 -3.04 -13.78
N TYR A 106 -0.89 -2.87 -14.55
CA TYR A 106 -0.86 -2.81 -16.01
C TYR A 106 -1.04 -1.34 -16.39
N ARG A 107 0.01 -0.70 -16.92
CA ARG A 107 -0.01 0.69 -17.36
C ARG A 107 0.45 0.84 -18.81
#